data_AF-A0A7W6A1M9-F1
#
_entry.id   AF-A0A7W6A1M9-F1
#
_cell.length_a   1.000
_cell.length_b   1.000
_cell.length_c   1.000
_cell.angle_alpha   90.00
_cell.angle_beta   90.00
_cell.angle_gamma   90.00
#
_symmetry.space_group_name_H-M   'P 1'
#
loop_
_entity.id
_entity.type
_entity.pdbx_description
1 polymer ?
#
loop_
_entity_poly.entity_id
_entity_poly.type
_entity_poly.pdbx_seq_one_letter_code
_entity_poly.pdbx_strand_id
1 'polypeptide(L)'
;MDRNTRHDRLIAVMNAPVQIRKPEVAERLRTLARREGRSITDLVDEMAREREERTDKARQAEIDRKIAAVNEIVREFNALPILGPLLTDDDIYDEDGLPK
;
A
#
# COMPACT_ATOMS: atom_id res chain seq x y z
N MET A 1 -9.38 -11.14 -32.28
CA MET A 1 -8.77 -11.58 -31.00
C MET A 1 -9.90 -11.77 -30.00
N ASP A 2 -10.12 -13.00 -29.57
CA ASP A 2 -11.30 -13.39 -28.80
C ASP A 2 -11.16 -13.04 -27.31
N ARG A 3 -12.23 -12.52 -26.70
CA ARG A 3 -12.25 -12.07 -25.28
C ARG A 3 -12.16 -13.24 -24.30
N ASN A 4 -12.49 -14.46 -24.75
CA ASN A 4 -12.43 -15.68 -23.94
C ASN A 4 -11.00 -16.11 -23.59
N THR A 5 -10.04 -15.93 -24.50
CA THR A 5 -8.65 -16.39 -24.28
C THR A 5 -7.92 -15.61 -23.17
N ARG A 6 -8.37 -14.38 -22.86
CA ARG A 6 -7.78 -13.55 -21.78
C ARG A 6 -8.27 -13.97 -20.39
N HIS A 7 -9.54 -14.34 -20.24
CA HIS A 7 -10.09 -14.78 -18.95
C HIS A 7 -9.49 -16.12 -18.51
N ASP A 8 -9.37 -17.09 -19.44
CA ASP A 8 -8.76 -18.39 -19.13
C ASP A 8 -7.30 -18.28 -18.68
N ARG A 9 -6.52 -17.37 -19.28
CA ARG A 9 -5.14 -17.11 -18.84
C ARG A 9 -5.06 -16.50 -17.45
N LEU A 10 -5.98 -15.60 -17.09
CA LEU A 10 -6.03 -15.00 -15.76
C LEU A 10 -6.39 -16.05 -14.69
N ILE A 11 -7.38 -16.90 -14.95
CA ILE A 11 -7.78 -17.99 -14.03
C ILE A 11 -6.64 -19.01 -13.86
N ALA A 12 -5.94 -19.35 -14.95
CA ALA A 12 -4.79 -20.25 -14.88
C ALA A 12 -3.64 -19.68 -14.05
N VAL A 13 -3.39 -18.36 -14.11
CA VAL A 13 -2.37 -17.70 -13.28
C VAL A 13 -2.78 -17.65 -11.81
N MET A 14 -4.07 -17.48 -11.51
CA MET A 14 -4.58 -17.43 -10.13
C MET A 14 -4.54 -18.79 -9.41
N ASN A 15 -4.50 -19.91 -10.14
CA ASN A 15 -4.53 -21.26 -9.57
C ASN A 15 -3.31 -22.13 -9.89
N ALA A 16 -2.28 -21.58 -10.56
CA ALA A 16 -1.09 -22.34 -10.89
C ALA A 16 -0.22 -22.60 -9.64
N PRO A 17 0.33 -23.82 -9.48
CA PRO A 17 1.24 -24.10 -8.38
C PRO A 17 2.49 -23.22 -8.46
N VAL A 18 2.91 -22.68 -7.32
CA VAL A 18 4.14 -21.89 -7.22
C VAL A 18 5.35 -22.79 -7.46
N GLN A 19 6.12 -22.51 -8.52
CA GLN A 19 7.30 -23.29 -8.90
C GLN A 19 8.59 -22.59 -8.54
N ILE A 20 9.42 -23.25 -7.73
CA ILE A 20 10.75 -22.76 -7.36
C ILE A 20 11.79 -23.39 -8.28
N ARG A 21 12.32 -22.60 -9.22
CA ARG A 21 13.28 -23.07 -10.23
C ARG A 21 14.71 -23.25 -9.71
N LYS A 22 15.02 -22.66 -8.56
CA LYS A 22 16.34 -22.72 -7.93
C LYS A 22 16.39 -23.86 -6.91
N PRO A 23 17.09 -24.97 -7.19
CA PRO A 23 17.08 -26.15 -6.32
C PRO A 23 17.59 -25.86 -4.91
N GLU A 24 18.59 -24.99 -4.77
CA GLU A 24 19.13 -24.56 -3.48
C GLU A 24 18.11 -23.84 -2.60
N VAL A 25 17.17 -23.11 -3.22
CA VAL A 25 16.07 -22.43 -2.51
C VAL A 25 15.04 -23.45 -2.05
N ALA A 26 14.69 -24.42 -2.90
CA ALA A 26 13.76 -25.48 -2.56
C ALA A 26 14.30 -26.35 -1.40
N GLU A 27 15.59 -26.70 -1.42
CA GLU A 27 16.22 -27.45 -0.32
C GLU A 27 16.27 -26.66 0.99
N ARG A 28 16.53 -25.35 0.92
CA ARG A 28 16.49 -24.48 2.09
C ARG A 28 15.10 -24.47 2.73
N LEU A 29 14.05 -24.29 1.93
CA LEU A 29 12.67 -24.30 2.41
C LEU A 29 12.26 -25.65 2.99
N ARG A 30 12.62 -26.76 2.33
CA ARG A 30 12.41 -28.12 2.86
C ARG A 30 13.09 -28.31 4.21
N THR A 31 14.31 -27.84 4.36
CA THR A 31 15.09 -27.97 5.60
C THR A 31 14.47 -27.13 6.72
N LEU A 32 14.04 -25.91 6.42
CA LEU A 32 13.38 -25.04 7.38
C LEU A 32 12.03 -25.61 7.83
N ALA A 33 11.19 -26.04 6.88
CA ALA A 33 9.90 -26.65 7.15
C ALA A 33 10.03 -27.91 8.03
N ARG A 34 11.03 -28.78 7.74
CA ARG A 34 11.34 -29.95 8.58
C ARG A 34 11.77 -29.57 9.99
N ARG A 35 12.61 -28.55 10.14
CA ARG A 35 13.07 -28.07 11.46
C ARG A 35 11.92 -27.54 12.31
N GLU A 36 10.94 -26.91 11.69
CA GLU A 36 9.76 -26.35 12.36
C GLU A 36 8.59 -27.34 12.49
N GLY A 37 8.67 -28.51 11.87
CA GLY A 37 7.60 -29.50 11.87
C GLY A 37 6.38 -29.08 11.05
N ARG A 38 6.57 -28.24 10.03
CA ARG A 38 5.50 -27.64 9.21
C ARG A 38 5.55 -28.11 7.77
N SER A 39 4.44 -27.95 7.04
CA SER A 39 4.47 -28.10 5.58
C SER A 39 5.17 -26.90 4.93
N ILE A 40 5.72 -27.09 3.73
CA ILE A 40 6.33 -25.99 2.97
C ILE A 40 5.30 -24.91 2.65
N THR A 41 4.06 -25.32 2.35
CA THR A 41 2.96 -24.40 2.05
C THR A 41 2.65 -23.51 3.25
N ASP A 42 2.50 -24.09 4.45
CA ASP A 42 2.20 -23.31 5.66
C ASP A 42 3.34 -22.38 6.05
N LEU A 43 4.58 -22.85 5.88
CA LEU A 43 5.77 -22.03 6.10
C LEU A 43 5.79 -20.82 5.15
N VAL A 44 5.53 -21.03 3.86
CA VAL A 44 5.54 -19.96 2.86
C VAL A 44 4.37 -18.98 3.07
N ASP A 45 3.18 -19.47 3.42
CA ASP A 45 2.02 -18.63 3.77
C ASP A 45 2.33 -17.73 4.97
N GLU A 46 2.91 -18.28 6.04
CA GLU A 46 3.31 -17.47 7.20
C GLU A 46 4.39 -16.45 6.84
N MET A 47 5.45 -16.86 6.13
CA MET A 47 6.50 -15.94 5.70
C MET A 47 5.96 -14.79 4.83
N ALA A 48 4.96 -15.06 4.00
CA ALA A 48 4.28 -14.05 3.18
C ALA A 48 3.47 -13.10 4.06
N ARG A 49 2.62 -13.62 4.95
CA ARG A 49 1.81 -12.82 5.89
C ARG A 49 2.67 -11.93 6.78
N GLU A 50 3.73 -12.45 7.37
CA GLU A 50 4.66 -11.65 8.18
C GLU A 50 5.31 -10.52 7.37
N ARG A 51 5.61 -10.77 6.09
CA ARG A 51 6.18 -9.76 5.21
C ARG A 51 5.15 -8.68 4.87
N GLU A 52 3.92 -9.07 4.56
CA GLU A 52 2.80 -8.17 4.30
C GLU A 52 2.53 -7.30 5.53
N GLU A 53 2.34 -7.91 6.70
CA GLU A 53 2.12 -7.19 7.95
C GLU A 53 3.21 -6.18 8.27
N ARG A 54 4.49 -6.54 8.08
CA ARG A 54 5.59 -5.59 8.29
C ARG A 54 5.53 -4.41 7.32
N THR A 55 5.17 -4.69 6.07
CA THR A 55 5.05 -3.66 5.03
C THR A 55 3.87 -2.73 5.32
N ASP A 56 2.74 -3.29 5.70
CA ASP A 56 1.52 -2.55 6.03
C ASP A 56 1.72 -1.71 7.29
N LYS A 57 2.32 -2.27 8.34
CA LYS A 57 2.69 -1.52 9.56
C LYS A 57 3.63 -0.35 9.24
N ALA A 58 4.64 -0.57 8.40
CA ALA A 58 5.56 0.49 7.98
C ALA A 58 4.85 1.59 7.18
N ARG A 59 3.96 1.20 6.26
CA ARG A 59 3.14 2.14 5.47
C ARG A 59 2.19 2.93 6.37
N GLN A 60 1.50 2.28 7.28
CA GLN A 60 0.60 2.95 8.22
C GLN A 60 1.36 3.93 9.11
N ALA A 61 2.53 3.54 9.64
CA ALA A 61 3.38 4.44 10.42
C ALA A 61 3.90 5.64 9.60
N GLU A 62 4.07 5.52 8.29
CA GLU A 62 4.36 6.67 7.42
C GLU A 62 3.14 7.58 7.25
N ILE A 63 1.96 7.01 7.04
CA ILE A 63 0.69 7.75 6.93
C ILE A 63 0.43 8.54 8.22
N ASP A 64 0.54 7.87 9.37
CA ASP A 64 0.31 8.49 10.68
C ASP A 64 1.27 9.65 10.94
N ARG A 65 2.56 9.49 10.57
CA ARG A 65 3.55 10.58 10.65
C ARG A 65 3.19 11.77 9.76
N LYS A 66 2.71 11.53 8.53
CA LYS A 66 2.27 12.61 7.63
C LYS A 66 1.03 13.32 8.17
N ILE A 67 0.04 12.59 8.67
CA ILE A 67 -1.16 13.16 9.27
C ILE A 67 -0.79 14.02 10.49
N ALA A 68 0.10 13.53 11.36
CA ALA A 68 0.57 14.30 12.51
C ALA A 68 1.25 15.61 12.10
N ALA A 69 2.11 15.57 11.07
CA ALA A 69 2.77 16.77 10.54
C ALA A 69 1.76 17.77 9.93
N VAL A 70 0.75 17.30 9.20
CA VAL A 70 -0.30 18.16 8.66
C VAL A 70 -1.12 18.80 9.78
N ASN A 71 -1.51 18.03 10.79
CA ASN A 71 -2.27 18.54 11.94
C ASN A 71 -1.48 19.59 12.73
N GLU A 72 -0.17 19.43 12.84
CA GLU A 72 0.72 20.43 13.44
C GLU A 72 0.65 21.75 12.68
N ILE A 73 0.85 21.70 11.36
CA ILE A 73 0.82 22.89 10.48
C ILE A 73 -0.55 23.57 10.54
N VAL A 74 -1.64 22.81 10.46
CA VAL A 74 -3.00 23.36 10.55
C VAL A 74 -3.24 24.03 11.90
N ARG A 75 -2.75 23.42 13.00
CA ARG A 75 -2.87 24.01 14.34
C ARG A 75 -2.10 25.31 14.45
N GLU A 76 -0.85 25.36 13.96
CA GLU A 76 -0.04 26.57 13.94
C GLU A 76 -0.70 27.67 13.10
N PHE A 77 -1.17 27.33 11.90
CA PHE A 77 -1.86 28.27 11.01
C PHE A 77 -3.13 28.85 11.65
N ASN A 78 -3.97 27.99 12.25
CA ASN A 78 -5.20 28.42 12.91
C ASN A 78 -4.96 29.27 14.16
N ALA A 79 -3.75 29.22 14.74
CA ALA A 79 -3.37 30.07 15.87
C ALA A 79 -2.89 31.47 15.44
N LEU A 80 -2.67 31.71 14.14
CA LEU A 80 -2.24 33.00 13.64
C LEU A 80 -3.35 34.05 13.75
N PRO A 81 -3.02 35.31 14.09
CA PRO A 81 -3.99 36.38 14.10
C PRO A 81 -4.46 36.68 12.67
N ILE A 82 -5.75 36.94 12.51
CA ILE A 82 -6.35 37.38 11.24
C ILE A 82 -5.97 38.85 11.02
N LEU A 83 -5.17 39.14 9.99
CA LEU A 83 -4.65 40.49 9.70
C LEU A 83 -5.51 41.32 8.74
N GLY A 84 -6.56 40.73 8.16
CA GLY A 84 -7.44 41.38 7.19
C GLY A 84 -8.77 40.64 7.02
N PRO A 85 -9.70 41.17 6.21
CA PRO A 85 -10.94 40.48 5.91
C PRO A 85 -10.66 39.13 5.24
N LEU A 86 -11.49 38.13 5.56
CA LEU A 86 -11.46 36.86 4.86
C LEU A 86 -11.99 37.08 3.44
N LEU A 87 -11.16 36.78 2.46
CA LEU A 87 -11.55 36.81 1.05
C LEU A 87 -12.42 35.59 0.76
N THR A 88 -13.47 35.81 -0.02
CA THR A 88 -14.33 34.80 -0.61
C THR A 88 -13.87 34.49 -2.03
N ASP A 89 -14.45 33.45 -2.63
CA ASP A 89 -14.17 33.12 -4.03
C ASP A 89 -14.55 34.29 -4.97
N ASP A 90 -15.61 35.04 -4.67
CA ASP A 90 -16.02 36.22 -5.45
C ASP A 90 -15.01 37.37 -5.39
N ASP A 91 -14.21 37.43 -4.31
CA ASP A 91 -13.14 38.41 -4.17
C ASP A 91 -11.89 38.05 -4.98
N ILE A 92 -11.74 36.78 -5.40
CA ILE A 92 -10.56 36.24 -6.06
C ILE A 92 -10.82 35.90 -7.54
N TYR A 93 -12.03 35.42 -7.85
CA TYR A 93 -12.41 34.92 -9.17
C TYR A 93 -13.51 35.78 -9.81
N ASP A 94 -13.49 35.85 -11.14
CA ASP A 94 -14.57 36.42 -11.95
C ASP A 94 -15.72 35.44 -12.17
N GLU A 95 -16.75 35.92 -12.86
CA GLU A 95 -17.98 35.18 -13.14
C GLU A 95 -17.76 33.94 -14.03
N ASP A 96 -16.63 33.87 -14.74
CA ASP A 96 -16.20 32.70 -15.51
C ASP A 96 -15.27 31.77 -14.70
N GLY A 97 -15.00 32.11 -13.43
CA GLY A 97 -14.13 31.36 -12.52
C GLY A 97 -12.63 31.58 -12.76
N LEU A 98 -12.24 32.62 -13.51
CA LEU A 98 -10.85 32.97 -13.76
C LEU A 98 -10.34 33.94 -12.68
N PRO A 99 -9.04 33.90 -12.34
CA PRO A 99 -8.46 34.87 -11.42
C PRO A 99 -8.61 36.30 -11.98
N LYS A 100 -9.14 37.22 -11.15
CA LYS A 100 -9.22 38.65 -11.48
C LYS A 100 -7.86 39.33 -11.50
#